data_AF-D8T5D7-F1
#
_entry.id   AF-D8T5D7-F1
#
_cell.length_a   1.000
_cell.length_b   1.000
_cell.length_c   1.000
_cell.angle_alpha   90.00
_cell.angle_beta   90.00
_cell.angle_gamma   90.00
#
_symmetry.space_group_name_H-M   'P 1'
#
loop_
_entity.id
_entity.type
_entity.pdbx_description
1 polymer ?
#
loop_
_entity_poly.entity_id
_entity_poly.type
_entity_poly.pdbx_seq_one_letter_code
_entity_poly.pdbx_strand_id
1 'polypeptide(L)' 'MALKFLNKKGWHTGSLRNIETVWKAEQKRDVENRKLEELQKQIKEEQEHLEFRKLQEQAGLVP' A
#
# COMPACT_ATOMS: atom_id res chain seq x y z
N MET A 1 -37.83 3.83 14.63
CA MET A 1 -36.82 4.44 15.53
C MET A 1 -36.35 3.52 16.68
N ALA A 2 -36.40 2.19 16.55
CA ALA A 2 -36.08 1.28 17.67
C ALA A 2 -34.57 1.06 17.93
N LEU A 3 -33.70 1.29 16.95
CA LEU A 3 -32.27 0.93 17.02
C LEU A 3 -31.32 2.13 17.24
N LYS A 4 -31.85 3.35 17.41
CA LYS A 4 -31.04 4.57 17.57
C LYS A 4 -30.13 4.52 18.80
N PHE A 5 -30.45 3.72 19.80
CA PHE A 5 -29.62 3.54 21.00
C PHE A 5 -28.26 2.87 20.71
N LEU A 6 -28.12 2.14 19.59
CA LEU A 6 -26.86 1.51 19.19
C LEU A 6 -25.75 2.55 18.96
N ASN A 7 -26.09 3.73 18.42
CA ASN A 7 -25.14 4.84 18.25
C ASN A 7 -24.55 5.38 19.57
N LYS A 8 -25.19 5.11 20.71
CA LYS A 8 -24.66 5.48 22.02
C LYS A 8 -23.63 4.47 22.53
N LYS A 9 -23.49 3.30 21.89
CA LYS A 9 -22.54 2.27 22.27
C LYS A 9 -21.17 2.59 21.66
N GLY A 10 -20.12 2.61 22.48
CA GLY A 10 -18.77 2.97 22.03
C GLY A 10 -18.20 2.06 20.94
N TRP A 11 -18.64 0.81 20.88
CA TRP A 11 -18.21 -0.17 19.88
C TRP A 11 -19.03 -0.15 18.58
N HIS A 12 -20.11 0.65 18.49
CA HIS A 12 -21.00 0.59 17.33
C HIS A 12 -20.33 1.20 16.09
N THR A 13 -20.25 0.43 15.03
CA THR A 13 -19.57 0.80 13.78
C THR A 13 -20.22 1.96 13.04
N GLY A 14 -21.53 2.18 13.21
CA GLY A 14 -22.24 3.32 12.64
C GLY A 14 -22.01 4.66 13.36
N SER A 15 -21.26 4.66 14.47
CA SER A 15 -20.91 5.89 15.18
C SER A 15 -19.90 6.71 14.38
N LEU A 16 -20.14 8.01 14.24
CA LEU A 16 -19.26 8.93 13.49
C LEU A 16 -17.78 8.84 13.93
N ARG A 17 -17.53 8.65 15.24
CA ARG A 17 -16.17 8.50 15.79
C ARG A 17 -15.46 7.25 15.27
N ASN A 18 -16.20 6.14 15.16
CA ASN A 18 -15.65 4.87 14.70
C ASN A 18 -15.46 4.89 13.19
N ILE A 19 -16.40 5.49 12.45
CA ILE A 19 -16.27 5.74 11.01
C ILE A 19 -15.02 6.59 10.74
N GLU A 20 -14.82 7.67 11.49
CA GLU A 20 -13.63 8.52 11.36
C GLU A 20 -12.33 7.77 11.68
N THR A 21 -12.34 6.90 12.70
CA THR A 21 -11.17 6.09 13.08
C THR A 21 -10.81 5.11 11.97
N VAL A 22 -11.81 4.43 11.40
CA VAL A 22 -11.61 3.52 10.27
C VAL A 22 -11.11 4.28 9.04
N TRP A 23 -11.72 5.42 8.71
CA TRP A 23 -11.29 6.25 7.58
C TRP A 23 -9.83 6.70 7.72
N LYS A 24 -9.40 7.13 8.91
CA LYS A 24 -7.99 7.48 9.16
C LYS A 24 -7.06 6.27 9.01
N ALA A 25 -7.49 5.09 9.42
CA ALA A 25 -6.71 3.87 9.26
C ALA A 25 -6.60 3.46 7.79
N GLU A 26 -7.68 3.56 7.02
CA GLU A 26 -7.69 3.32 5.58
C GLU A 26 -6.77 4.29 4.84
N GLN A 27 -6.80 5.59 5.17
CA GLN A 27 -5.87 6.55 4.58
C GLN A 27 -4.41 6.21 4.85
N LYS A 28 -4.07 5.82 6.08
CA LYS A 28 -2.70 5.41 6.41
C LYS A 28 -2.28 4.18 5.61
N ARG A 29 -3.16 3.18 5.52
CA ARG A 29 -2.93 1.98 4.71
C ARG A 29 -2.71 2.32 3.24
N ASP A 30 -3.51 3.21 2.67
CA ASP A 30 -3.38 3.60 1.26
C ASP A 30 -2.06 4.32 1.00
N VAL A 31 -1.59 5.16 1.94
CA VAL A 31 -0.26 5.79 1.85
C VAL A 31 0.85 4.75 1.95
N GLU A 32 0.75 3.79 2.86
CA GLU A 32 1.72 2.71 3.00
C GLU A 32 1.77 1.83 1.75
N ASN A 33 0.60 1.45 1.21
CA ASN A 33 0.50 0.66 -0.02
C ASN A 33 1.16 1.36 -1.20
N ARG A 34 0.92 2.66 -1.39
CA ARG A 34 1.56 3.44 -2.47
C ARG A 34 3.08 3.46 -2.33
N LYS A 35 3.61 3.60 -1.10
CA LYS A 35 5.06 3.54 -0.86
C LYS A 35 5.62 2.17 -1.17
N LEU A 36 4.91 1.10 -0.81
CA LEU A 36 5.33 -0.27 -1.12
C LEU A 36 5.32 -0.53 -2.63
N GLU A 37 4.30 -0.08 -3.35
CA GLU A 37 4.22 -0.19 -4.82
C GLU A 37 5.37 0.55 -5.50
N GLU A 38 5.71 1.76 -5.03
CA GLU A 38 6.84 2.53 -5.55
C GLU A 38 8.17 1.81 -5.32
N LEU A 39 8.39 1.27 -4.11
CA LEU A 39 9.59 0.48 -3.80
C LEU A 39 9.67 -0.81 -4.63
N GLN A 40 8.55 -1.51 -4.82
CA GLN A 40 8.49 -2.69 -5.68
C GLN A 40 8.86 -2.35 -7.13
N LYS A 41 8.40 -1.20 -7.63
CA LYS A 41 8.75 -0.72 -8.96
C LYS A 41 10.25 -0.44 -9.08
N GLN A 42 10.85 0.24 -8.10
CA GLN A 42 12.29 0.51 -8.08
C GLN A 42 13.12 -0.78 -8.10
N ILE A 43 12.75 -1.76 -7.25
CA ILE A 43 13.44 -3.06 -7.22
C ILE A 43 13.35 -3.76 -8.58
N LYS A 44 12.18 -3.71 -9.23
CA LYS A 44 11.99 -4.33 -10.53
C LYS A 44 12.84 -3.65 -11.61
N GLU A 45 12.88 -2.32 -11.63
CA GLU A 45 13.73 -1.56 -12.56
C GLU A 45 15.22 -1.91 -12.35
N GLU A 46 15.68 -1.98 -11.10
CA GLU A 46 17.05 -2.40 -10.78
C GLU A 46 17.35 -3.83 -11.24
N GLN A 47 16.42 -4.77 -11.03
CA GLN A 47 16.55 -6.15 -11.49
C GLN A 47 16.66 -6.22 -13.01
N GLU A 48 15.80 -5.52 -13.74
CA GLU A 48 15.82 -5.45 -15.20
C GLU A 48 17.17 -4.89 -15.69
N HIS A 49 17.66 -3.80 -15.10
CA HIS A 49 18.97 -3.25 -15.44
C HIS A 49 20.12 -4.24 -15.21
N LEU A 50 20.10 -4.97 -14.10
CA LEU A 50 21.10 -6.00 -13.80
C LEU A 50 21.02 -7.17 -14.79
N GLU A 51 19.81 -7.60 -15.16
CA GLU A 51 19.62 -8.64 -16.17
C GLU A 51 20.13 -8.20 -17.54
N PHE A 52 19.83 -6.97 -17.97
CA PHE A 52 20.35 -6.41 -19.21
C PHE A 52 21.88 -6.34 -19.22
N ARG A 53 22.50 -5.92 -18.10
CA ARG A 53 23.96 -5.91 -17.98
C ARG A 53 24.53 -7.33 -18.09
N LYS A 54 23.98 -8.31 -17.35
CA LYS A 54 24.42 -9.71 -17.45
C LYS A 54 24.31 -10.26 -18.86
N LEU A 55 23.23 -9.92 -19.58
CA LEU A 55 23.04 -10.35 -20.96
C LEU A 55 24.06 -9.71 -21.91
N GLN A 56 24.41 -8.43 -21.71
CA GLN A 56 25.47 -7.75 -22.47
C GLN A 56 26.86 -8.34 -22.20
N GLU A 57 27.17 -8.65 -20.94
CA GLU A 57 28.40 -9.33 -20.53
C GLU A 57 28.49 -10.73 -21.17
N GLN A 58 27.40 -11.51 -21.13
CA GLN A 58 27.34 -12.83 -21.78
C GLN A 58 27.50 -12.77 -23.30
N ALA A 59 27.00 -11.70 -23.93
CA ALA A 59 27.17 -11.46 -25.36
C ALA A 59 28.58 -10.95 -25.73
N GLY A 60 29.46 -10.68 -24.75
CA GLY A 60 30.80 -10.15 -24.96
C GLY A 60 30.83 -8.71 -25.50
N LEU A 61 29.72 -7.97 -25.37
CA LEU A 61 29.57 -6.59 -25.86
C LEU A 61 30.16 -5.55 -24.90
N VAL A 62 30.37 -5.94 -23.64
CA VAL A 62 30.95 -5.11 -22.57
C VAL A 62 32.00 -5.97 -21.84
N PRO A 63 33.20 -5.45 -21.50
CA PRO A 63 34.23 -6.20 -20.79
C PRO A 63 33.83 -6.62 -19.38
#